data_AF-A0A3N0BHS1-F1
#
_entry.id   AF-A0A3N0BHS1-F1
#
_cell.length_a   1.000
_cell.length_b   1.000
_cell.length_c   1.000
_cell.angle_alpha   90.00
_cell.angle_beta   90.00
_cell.angle_gamma   90.00
#
_symmetry.space_group_name_H-M   'P 1'
#
loop_
_entity.id
_entity.type
_entity.pdbx_description
1 polymer ?
#
loop_
_entity_poly.entity_id
_entity_poly.type
_entity_poly.pdbx_seq_one_letter_code
_entity_poly.pdbx_strand_id
1 'polypeptide(L)'
;MQAERYFGTYARFETKSKKDAAALLGADNLVGDVFELEFIVQDKKSVAWLKNRFGGLIGYLDDETSRTLSILVARGWNLKAILSFIAFTDAPDPGHYWGQVALVCYEKELEHPMSSFIQGISARLADGVRPDVSFGDQAVQQIVESEGSWQPKDTVPLPEKKPGTVIMKSRRKMSEKLIEQGRKGNKGCYAISWIFLLAIVALALFGLKSCGIL
;
A
#
# COMPACT_ATOMS: atom_id res chain seq x y z
N MET A 1 -20.26 -7.36 -24.00
CA MET A 1 -20.12 -6.61 -22.74
C MET A 1 -18.71 -6.86 -22.27
N GLN A 2 -17.84 -5.85 -22.31
CA GLN A 2 -16.51 -5.97 -21.74
C GLN A 2 -16.70 -6.08 -20.22
N ALA A 3 -16.21 -7.17 -19.63
CA ALA A 3 -16.28 -7.34 -18.17
C ALA A 3 -15.32 -6.33 -17.56
N GLU A 4 -15.78 -5.52 -16.60
CA GLU A 4 -14.93 -4.59 -15.86
C GLU A 4 -13.76 -5.37 -15.25
N ARG A 5 -12.52 -5.00 -15.56
CA ARG A 5 -11.28 -5.72 -15.13
C ARG A 5 -10.62 -5.08 -13.91
N TYR A 6 -11.21 -3.99 -13.43
CA TYR A 6 -10.67 -3.11 -12.42
C TYR A 6 -11.80 -2.51 -11.58
N PHE A 7 -11.53 -2.32 -10.30
CA PHE A 7 -12.37 -1.58 -9.37
C PHE A 7 -11.47 -0.76 -8.47
N GLY A 8 -11.70 0.55 -8.41
CA GLY A 8 -10.95 1.45 -7.54
C GLY A 8 -11.84 2.48 -6.88
N THR A 9 -11.57 2.75 -5.61
CA THR A 9 -12.33 3.73 -4.81
C THR A 9 -11.55 4.13 -3.56
N TYR A 10 -11.93 5.22 -2.91
CA TYR A 10 -11.50 5.50 -1.55
C TYR A 10 -12.50 4.95 -0.55
N ALA A 11 -12.04 4.07 0.34
CA ALA A 11 -12.88 3.51 1.39
C ALA A 11 -12.44 3.99 2.77
N ARG A 12 -13.42 4.26 3.64
CA ARG A 12 -13.19 4.57 5.05
C ARG A 12 -12.93 3.28 5.81
N PHE A 13 -11.96 3.31 6.71
CA PHE A 13 -11.74 2.25 7.68
C PHE A 13 -11.85 2.80 9.10
N GLU A 14 -12.27 1.93 10.00
CA GLU A 14 -12.38 2.17 11.43
C GLU A 14 -11.37 1.33 12.21
N THR A 15 -11.09 1.75 13.43
CA THR A 15 -10.26 0.99 14.38
C THR A 15 -11.13 0.37 15.47
N LYS A 16 -10.72 -0.80 15.99
CA LYS A 16 -11.46 -1.45 17.10
C LYS A 16 -11.49 -0.61 18.36
N SER A 17 -10.39 0.07 18.65
CA SER A 17 -10.24 0.84 19.87
C SER A 17 -9.16 1.91 19.72
N LYS A 18 -9.18 2.89 20.62
CA LYS A 18 -8.12 3.90 20.74
C LYS A 18 -6.73 3.29 20.99
N LYS A 19 -6.67 2.14 21.68
CA LYS A 19 -5.42 1.43 21.97
C LYS A 19 -4.85 0.80 20.69
N ASP A 20 -5.70 0.15 19.91
CA ASP A 20 -5.29 -0.50 18.66
C ASP A 20 -4.91 0.55 17.59
N ALA A 21 -5.56 1.71 17.65
CA ALA A 21 -5.26 2.84 16.79
C ALA A 21 -3.88 3.48 17.02
N ALA A 22 -3.26 3.30 18.20
CA ALA A 22 -1.92 3.84 18.45
C ALA A 22 -0.89 3.28 17.44
N ALA A 23 -1.09 2.05 16.97
CA ALA A 23 -0.26 1.44 15.95
C ALA A 23 -0.31 2.21 14.61
N LEU A 24 -1.44 2.85 14.27
CA LEU A 24 -1.58 3.66 13.04
C LEU A 24 -0.67 4.90 13.05
N LEU A 25 -0.43 5.46 14.23
CA LEU A 25 0.45 6.62 14.37
C LEU A 25 1.92 6.24 14.39
N GLY A 26 2.24 4.95 14.55
CA GLY A 26 3.60 4.43 14.54
C GLY A 26 4.28 4.42 13.16
N ALA A 27 5.54 3.99 13.17
CA ALA A 27 6.39 3.86 11.98
C ALA A 27 6.01 2.68 11.07
N ASP A 28 5.20 1.76 11.59
CA ASP A 28 4.78 0.55 10.86
C ASP A 28 3.68 0.85 9.83
N ASN A 29 2.98 1.97 10.00
CA ASN A 29 1.85 2.38 9.18
C ASN A 29 2.06 3.81 8.68
N LEU A 30 2.79 3.94 7.57
CA LEU A 30 3.06 5.22 6.94
C LEU A 30 2.05 5.51 5.84
N VAL A 31 1.69 6.78 5.64
CA VAL A 31 0.86 7.17 4.48
C VAL A 31 1.54 6.69 3.19
N GLY A 32 0.78 6.08 2.29
CA GLY A 32 1.27 5.42 1.09
C GLY A 32 1.64 3.94 1.29
N ASP A 33 1.65 3.40 2.51
CA ASP A 33 1.86 1.96 2.71
C ASP A 33 0.74 1.15 2.08
N VAL A 34 1.12 0.05 1.43
CA VAL A 34 0.19 -0.90 0.82
C VAL A 34 -0.12 -1.99 1.83
N PHE A 35 -1.40 -2.18 2.08
CA PHE A 35 -1.98 -3.20 2.94
C PHE A 35 -2.63 -4.29 2.11
N GLU A 36 -2.58 -5.51 2.65
CA GLU A 36 -3.39 -6.63 2.19
C GLU A 36 -4.75 -6.61 2.89
N LEU A 37 -5.71 -7.32 2.32
CA LEU A 37 -7.02 -7.50 2.92
C LEU A 37 -7.17 -8.91 3.47
N GLU A 38 -7.42 -8.99 4.78
CA GLU A 38 -7.71 -10.24 5.49
C GLU A 38 -9.19 -10.27 5.85
N PHE A 39 -9.91 -11.29 5.38
CA PHE A 39 -11.34 -11.42 5.63
C PHE A 39 -11.59 -12.25 6.89
N ILE A 40 -12.24 -11.65 7.87
CA ILE A 40 -12.52 -12.29 9.17
C ILE A 40 -14.03 -12.37 9.35
N VAL A 41 -14.53 -13.57 9.67
CA VAL A 41 -15.95 -13.78 9.97
C VAL A 41 -16.26 -13.28 11.39
N GLN A 42 -17.15 -12.29 11.49
CA GLN A 42 -17.63 -11.71 12.75
C GLN A 42 -19.15 -11.58 12.65
N ASP A 43 -19.89 -12.10 13.63
CA ASP A 43 -21.36 -12.06 13.66
C ASP A 43 -22.03 -12.54 12.36
N LYS A 44 -21.50 -13.64 11.79
CA LYS A 44 -21.93 -14.24 10.51
C LYS A 44 -21.70 -13.37 9.26
N LYS A 45 -20.97 -12.26 9.39
CA LYS A 45 -20.54 -11.39 8.29
C LYS A 45 -19.04 -11.51 8.05
N SER A 46 -18.62 -11.50 6.79
CA SER A 46 -17.20 -11.45 6.43
C SER A 46 -16.76 -9.99 6.38
N VAL A 47 -15.90 -9.58 7.30
CA VAL A 47 -15.39 -8.21 7.42
C VAL A 47 -13.99 -8.13 6.86
N ALA A 48 -13.71 -7.15 6.00
CA ALA A 48 -12.38 -6.94 5.43
C ALA A 48 -11.50 -6.12 6.39
N TRP A 49 -10.39 -6.71 6.81
CA TRP A 49 -9.38 -6.09 7.67
C TRP A 49 -8.17 -5.66 6.87
N LEU A 50 -7.66 -4.48 7.18
CA LEU A 50 -6.40 -3.98 6.67
C LEU A 50 -5.26 -4.68 7.41
N LYS A 51 -4.44 -5.44 6.68
CA LYS A 51 -3.24 -6.10 7.19
C LYS A 51 -2.01 -5.38 6.68
N ASN A 52 -1.20 -4.86 7.59
CA ASN A 52 0.06 -4.23 7.22
C ASN A 52 1.12 -5.27 6.84
N ARG A 53 2.24 -4.82 6.27
CA ARG A 53 3.33 -5.71 5.83
C ARG A 53 4.03 -6.51 6.94
N PHE A 54 3.79 -6.15 8.20
CA PHE A 54 4.32 -6.85 9.37
C PHE A 54 3.31 -7.84 9.96
N GLY A 55 2.16 -8.03 9.29
CA GLY A 55 1.11 -8.96 9.69
C GLY A 55 0.12 -8.40 10.71
N GLY A 56 0.25 -7.13 11.11
CA GLY A 56 -0.66 -6.48 12.04
C GLY A 56 -1.98 -6.09 11.37
N LEU A 57 -3.10 -6.39 12.03
CA LEU A 57 -4.43 -5.92 11.62
C LEU A 57 -4.70 -4.53 12.20
N ILE A 58 -4.82 -3.54 11.34
CA ILE A 58 -4.76 -2.12 11.74
C ILE A 58 -6.12 -1.41 11.71
N GLY A 59 -7.09 -1.98 11.01
CA GLY A 59 -8.43 -1.42 10.90
C GLY A 59 -9.32 -2.31 10.03
N TYR A 60 -10.61 -1.99 9.99
CA TYR A 60 -11.60 -2.74 9.22
C TYR A 60 -12.46 -1.80 8.39
N LEU A 61 -12.93 -2.31 7.25
CA LEU A 61 -13.84 -1.62 6.34
C LEU A 61 -15.30 -1.88 6.74
N ASP A 62 -16.21 -1.00 6.33
CA ASP A 62 -17.64 -1.19 6.55
C ASP A 62 -18.20 -2.43 5.84
N ASP A 63 -19.44 -2.80 6.19
CA ASP A 63 -20.12 -3.99 5.69
C ASP A 63 -20.31 -3.98 4.17
N GLU A 64 -20.64 -2.82 3.59
CA GLU A 64 -20.93 -2.68 2.16
C GLU A 64 -19.65 -2.88 1.35
N THR A 65 -18.59 -2.18 1.74
CA THR A 65 -17.26 -2.29 1.14
C THR A 65 -16.73 -3.71 1.30
N SER A 66 -16.83 -4.30 2.49
CA SER A 66 -16.39 -5.67 2.75
C SER A 66 -17.12 -6.69 1.88
N ARG A 67 -18.43 -6.53 1.68
CA ARG A 67 -19.22 -7.38 0.80
C ARG A 67 -18.75 -7.27 -0.65
N THR A 68 -18.57 -6.06 -1.16
CA THR A 68 -18.07 -5.84 -2.53
C THR A 68 -16.71 -6.51 -2.72
N LEU A 69 -15.78 -6.29 -1.80
CA LEU A 69 -14.43 -6.87 -1.87
C LEU A 69 -14.45 -8.40 -1.77
N SER A 70 -15.34 -8.98 -0.98
CA SER A 70 -15.49 -10.45 -0.90
C SER A 70 -15.92 -11.07 -2.23
N ILE A 71 -16.75 -10.37 -3.01
CA ILE A 71 -17.16 -10.81 -4.35
C ILE A 71 -15.97 -10.75 -5.31
N LEU A 72 -15.15 -9.68 -5.24
CA LEU A 72 -13.96 -9.55 -6.09
C LEU A 72 -12.92 -10.65 -5.78
N VAL A 73 -12.69 -10.94 -4.50
CA VAL A 73 -11.83 -12.07 -4.10
C VAL A 73 -12.38 -13.40 -4.61
N ALA A 74 -13.70 -13.63 -4.51
CA ALA A 74 -14.33 -14.84 -5.04
C ALA A 74 -14.19 -14.98 -6.56
N ARG A 75 -14.03 -13.86 -7.29
CA ARG A 75 -13.70 -13.83 -8.73
C ARG A 75 -12.21 -14.05 -9.01
N GLY A 76 -11.37 -14.24 -7.99
CA GLY A 76 -9.93 -14.44 -8.13
C GLY A 76 -9.13 -13.16 -8.35
N TRP A 77 -9.68 -11.99 -8.02
CA TRP A 77 -9.00 -10.72 -8.20
C TRP A 77 -7.95 -10.45 -7.11
N ASN A 78 -6.96 -9.65 -7.46
CA ASN A 78 -6.00 -9.10 -6.52
C ASN A 78 -6.54 -7.79 -5.94
N LEU A 79 -6.44 -7.66 -4.62
CA LEU A 79 -6.93 -6.52 -3.88
C LEU A 79 -5.78 -5.90 -3.10
N LYS A 80 -5.60 -4.58 -3.23
CA LYS A 80 -4.60 -3.80 -2.51
C LYS A 80 -5.25 -2.55 -1.92
N ALA A 81 -4.90 -2.22 -0.69
CA ALA A 81 -5.38 -1.02 0.00
C ALA A 81 -4.21 -0.11 0.34
N ILE A 82 -4.19 1.12 -0.16
CA ILE A 82 -3.06 2.05 0.03
C ILE A 82 -3.47 3.12 1.04
N LEU A 83 -2.75 3.23 2.17
CA LEU A 83 -3.08 4.18 3.24
C LEU A 83 -3.05 5.62 2.72
N SER A 84 -4.18 6.33 2.77
CA SER A 84 -4.29 7.70 2.29
C SER A 84 -4.12 8.72 3.41
N PHE A 85 -4.83 8.56 4.51
CA PHE A 85 -4.68 9.41 5.68
C PHE A 85 -5.24 8.72 6.93
N ILE A 86 -4.89 9.28 8.10
CA ILE A 86 -5.42 8.91 9.40
C ILE A 86 -5.96 10.17 10.07
N ALA A 87 -7.13 10.05 10.68
CA ALA A 87 -7.82 11.09 11.42
C ALA A 87 -8.24 10.58 12.81
N PHE A 88 -8.50 11.52 13.69
CA PHE A 88 -9.12 11.30 14.98
C PHE A 88 -10.36 12.17 15.08
N THR A 89 -11.46 11.61 15.57
CA THR A 89 -12.68 12.36 15.91
C THR A 89 -12.97 12.16 17.39
N ASP A 90 -13.16 13.25 18.12
CA ASP A 90 -13.41 13.24 19.57
C ASP A 90 -14.80 12.72 19.97
N ALA A 91 -15.77 12.72 19.05
CA ALA A 91 -17.14 12.29 19.27
C ALA A 91 -17.52 11.04 18.43
N PRO A 92 -18.36 10.12 18.96
CA PRO A 92 -18.81 10.07 20.36
C PRO A 92 -17.64 9.72 21.32
N ASP A 93 -17.77 10.05 22.60
CA ASP A 93 -16.81 9.63 23.63
C ASP A 93 -16.97 8.12 23.91
N PRO A 94 -15.87 7.33 23.96
CA PRO A 94 -14.48 7.72 23.71
C PRO A 94 -14.20 7.99 22.24
N GLY A 95 -13.51 9.11 21.96
CA GLY A 95 -13.10 9.46 20.60
C GLY A 95 -12.31 8.35 19.90
N HIS A 96 -12.43 8.29 18.58
CA HIS A 96 -11.98 7.17 17.75
C HIS A 96 -11.05 7.62 16.63
N TYR A 97 -10.17 6.71 16.21
CA TYR A 97 -9.34 6.90 15.03
C TYR A 97 -9.96 6.17 13.85
N TRP A 98 -9.84 6.82 12.70
CA TRP A 98 -10.31 6.31 11.42
C TRP A 98 -9.39 6.80 10.32
N GLY A 99 -9.59 6.33 9.10
CA GLY A 99 -8.86 6.85 7.95
C GLY A 99 -9.51 6.48 6.65
N GLN A 100 -8.82 6.78 5.55
CA GLN A 100 -9.17 6.24 4.25
C GLN A 100 -7.99 5.50 3.63
N VAL A 101 -8.32 4.46 2.88
CA VAL A 101 -7.41 3.77 1.96
C VAL A 101 -7.89 3.97 0.53
N ALA A 102 -6.97 4.09 -0.42
CA ALA A 102 -7.28 3.87 -1.83
C ALA A 102 -7.31 2.37 -2.08
N LEU A 103 -8.49 1.83 -2.39
CA LEU A 103 -8.67 0.46 -2.83
C LEU A 103 -8.35 0.38 -4.32
N VAL A 104 -7.48 -0.56 -4.68
CA VAL A 104 -7.13 -0.90 -6.06
C VAL A 104 -7.30 -2.40 -6.21
N CYS A 105 -8.34 -2.79 -6.94
CA CYS A 105 -8.72 -4.18 -7.15
C CYS A 105 -8.71 -4.47 -8.65
N TYR A 106 -8.12 -5.59 -9.06
CA TYR A 106 -7.91 -5.88 -10.48
C TYR A 106 -7.81 -7.39 -10.72
N GLU A 107 -8.09 -7.80 -11.95
CA GLU A 107 -7.88 -9.17 -12.41
C GLU A 107 -6.41 -9.61 -12.26
N LYS A 108 -6.20 -10.87 -11.89
CA LYS A 108 -4.86 -11.41 -11.60
C LYS A 108 -3.89 -11.29 -12.77
N GLU A 109 -4.41 -11.33 -14.00
CA GLU A 109 -3.66 -11.18 -15.26
C GLU A 109 -3.01 -9.80 -15.40
N LEU A 110 -3.47 -8.79 -14.65
CA LEU A 110 -2.96 -7.42 -14.66
C LEU A 110 -1.86 -7.17 -13.61
N GLU A 111 -1.44 -8.18 -12.85
CA GLU A 111 -0.50 -8.03 -11.72
C GLU A 111 0.78 -7.25 -12.07
N HIS A 112 1.36 -7.52 -13.24
CA HIS A 112 2.62 -6.90 -13.63
C HIS A 112 2.50 -5.36 -13.81
N PRO A 113 1.66 -4.83 -14.72
CA PRO A 113 1.48 -3.38 -14.84
C PRO A 113 0.86 -2.75 -13.59
N MET A 114 -0.03 -3.46 -12.88
CA MET A 114 -0.67 -2.91 -11.67
C MET A 114 0.29 -2.74 -10.50
N SER A 115 1.29 -3.61 -10.37
CA SER A 115 2.34 -3.47 -9.35
C SER A 115 3.10 -2.15 -9.48
N SER A 116 3.49 -1.77 -10.71
CA SER A 116 4.15 -0.49 -10.99
C SER A 116 3.20 0.69 -10.78
N PHE A 117 1.95 0.57 -11.23
CA PHE A 117 0.92 1.58 -11.02
C PHE A 117 0.70 1.89 -9.53
N ILE A 118 0.51 0.85 -8.71
CA ILE A 118 0.32 0.96 -7.26
C ILE A 118 1.51 1.63 -6.58
N GLN A 119 2.74 1.37 -7.02
CA GLN A 119 3.93 2.06 -6.50
C GLN A 119 3.88 3.57 -6.79
N GLY A 120 3.42 3.97 -7.97
CA GLY A 120 3.20 5.38 -8.31
C GLY A 120 2.14 6.04 -7.43
N ILE A 121 0.98 5.38 -7.26
CA ILE A 121 -0.09 5.87 -6.37
C ILE A 121 0.40 5.97 -4.91
N SER A 122 1.10 4.94 -4.42
CA SER A 122 1.75 4.91 -3.10
C SER A 122 2.69 6.10 -2.89
N ALA A 123 3.55 6.40 -3.86
CA ALA A 123 4.47 7.52 -3.79
C ALA A 123 3.73 8.87 -3.74
N ARG A 124 2.69 9.04 -4.56
CA ARG A 124 1.89 10.27 -4.57
C ARG A 124 1.13 10.47 -3.27
N LEU A 125 0.51 9.42 -2.74
CA LEU A 125 -0.13 9.46 -1.43
C LEU A 125 0.87 9.78 -0.33
N ALA A 126 2.07 9.20 -0.36
CA ALA A 126 3.14 9.52 0.58
C ALA A 126 3.56 11.00 0.53
N ASP A 127 3.40 11.68 -0.61
CA ASP A 127 3.63 13.13 -0.73
C ASP A 127 2.39 13.98 -0.41
N GLY A 128 1.25 13.35 -0.10
CA GLY A 128 -0.01 14.01 0.27
C GLY A 128 -0.91 14.33 -0.92
N VAL A 129 -0.57 13.85 -2.11
CA VAL A 129 -1.42 13.93 -3.30
C VAL A 129 -2.33 12.72 -3.30
N ARG A 130 -3.64 12.92 -3.42
CA ARG A 130 -4.66 11.85 -3.45
C ARG A 130 -5.17 11.68 -4.88
N PRO A 131 -4.57 10.80 -5.70
CA PRO A 131 -5.00 10.66 -7.08
C PRO A 131 -6.37 10.00 -7.14
N ASP A 132 -7.17 10.33 -8.16
CA ASP A 132 -8.41 9.60 -8.41
C ASP A 132 -8.11 8.19 -8.94
N VAL A 133 -8.59 7.19 -8.21
CA VAL A 133 -8.41 5.77 -8.55
C VAL A 133 -9.71 5.14 -9.06
N SER A 134 -10.80 5.90 -9.18
CA SER A 134 -12.08 5.44 -9.69
C SER A 134 -12.19 5.72 -11.19
N PHE A 135 -11.70 4.78 -12.01
CA PHE A 135 -11.72 4.89 -13.47
C PHE A 135 -12.12 3.57 -14.14
N GLY A 136 -12.55 3.66 -15.39
CA GLY A 136 -12.96 2.50 -16.20
C GLY A 136 -11.84 1.92 -17.07
N ASP A 137 -12.24 0.99 -17.95
CA ASP A 137 -11.33 0.16 -18.75
C ASP A 137 -10.35 0.95 -19.65
N GLN A 138 -10.71 2.15 -20.12
CA GLN A 138 -9.81 2.98 -20.93
C GLN A 138 -8.54 3.37 -20.17
N ALA A 139 -8.67 3.74 -18.88
CA ALA A 139 -7.51 4.04 -18.04
C ALA A 139 -6.72 2.77 -17.72
N VAL A 140 -7.40 1.63 -17.52
CA VAL A 140 -6.74 0.33 -17.35
C VAL A 140 -5.88 -0.02 -18.57
N GLN A 141 -6.38 0.22 -19.78
CA GLN A 141 -5.63 0.02 -21.01
C GLN A 141 -4.38 0.91 -21.06
N GLN A 142 -4.49 2.19 -20.67
CA GLN A 142 -3.34 3.08 -20.59
C GLN A 142 -2.29 2.61 -19.57
N ILE A 143 -2.74 2.04 -18.44
CA ILE A 143 -1.83 1.44 -17.45
C ILE A 143 -1.10 0.23 -18.06
N VAL A 144 -1.81 -0.63 -18.81
CA VAL A 144 -1.20 -1.79 -19.47
C VAL A 144 -0.21 -1.38 -20.56
N GLU A 145 -0.60 -0.47 -21.47
CA GLU A 145 0.24 -0.01 -22.58
C GLU A 145 1.50 0.73 -22.11
N SER A 146 1.44 1.37 -20.95
CA SER A 146 2.55 2.11 -20.34
C SER A 146 3.36 1.30 -19.32
N GLU A 147 3.11 -0.01 -19.22
CA GLU A 147 3.73 -0.91 -18.23
C GLU A 147 3.60 -0.42 -16.78
N GLY A 148 2.49 0.25 -16.47
CA GLY A 148 2.18 0.77 -15.15
C GLY A 148 2.70 2.17 -14.84
N SER A 149 3.39 2.82 -15.79
CA SER A 149 3.94 4.17 -15.59
C SER A 149 2.90 5.28 -15.70
N TRP A 150 1.77 5.04 -16.38
CA TRP A 150 0.66 5.98 -16.42
C TRP A 150 0.10 6.24 -15.03
N GLN A 151 -0.27 7.49 -14.75
CA GLN A 151 -0.84 7.93 -13.49
C GLN A 151 -2.02 8.88 -13.74
N PRO A 152 -3.12 8.79 -12.97
CA PRO A 152 -4.28 9.65 -13.12
C PRO A 152 -3.91 11.11 -12.80
N LYS A 153 -4.36 12.06 -13.63
CA LYS A 153 -4.08 13.48 -13.39
C LYS A 153 -4.99 14.06 -12.31
N ASP A 154 -6.24 13.61 -12.28
CA ASP A 154 -7.24 14.09 -11.34
C ASP A 154 -6.95 13.64 -9.91
N THR A 155 -7.44 14.42 -8.95
CA THR A 155 -7.23 14.20 -7.52
C THR A 155 -8.52 14.35 -6.75
N VAL A 156 -8.65 13.60 -5.65
CA VAL A 156 -9.82 13.60 -4.77
C VAL A 156 -9.51 14.39 -3.49
N PRO A 157 -10.32 15.41 -3.13
CA PRO A 157 -10.11 16.17 -1.90
C PRO A 157 -10.34 15.30 -0.67
N LEU A 158 -9.66 15.62 0.45
CA LEU A 158 -9.97 15.00 1.75
C LEU A 158 -11.47 15.14 2.05
N PRO A 159 -12.10 14.10 2.65
CA PRO A 159 -13.50 14.18 3.01
C PRO A 159 -13.72 15.34 3.99
N GLU A 160 -14.93 15.89 3.97
CA GLU A 160 -15.30 16.97 4.87
C GLU A 160 -15.10 16.56 6.33
N LYS A 161 -14.49 17.45 7.11
CA LYS A 161 -14.20 17.22 8.51
C LYS A 161 -15.48 17.47 9.30
N LYS A 162 -15.95 16.45 10.00
CA LYS A 162 -16.97 16.66 11.05
C LYS A 162 -16.37 17.50 12.18
N PRO A 163 -17.17 18.30 12.92
CA PRO A 163 -16.71 18.97 14.13
C PRO A 163 -15.96 18.00 15.05
N GLY A 164 -14.86 18.46 15.65
CA GLY A 164 -14.02 17.63 16.52
C GLY A 164 -13.09 16.65 15.79
N THR A 165 -12.99 16.73 14.46
CA THR A 165 -12.09 15.88 13.66
C THR A 165 -10.76 16.57 13.34
N VAL A 166 -9.65 15.88 13.63
CA VAL A 166 -8.29 16.31 13.29
C VAL A 166 -7.65 15.28 12.37
N ILE A 167 -7.00 15.75 11.30
CA ILE A 167 -6.17 14.90 10.44
C ILE A 167 -4.81 14.72 11.11
N MET A 168 -4.49 13.48 11.49
CA MET A 168 -3.28 13.13 12.22
C MET A 168 -2.10 12.89 11.27
N LYS A 169 -2.36 12.24 10.15
CA LYS A 169 -1.38 11.97 9.08
C LYS A 169 -2.06 12.07 7.72
N SER A 170 -1.50 12.84 6.80
CA SER A 170 -1.97 12.93 5.40
C SER A 170 -0.86 12.83 4.37
N ARG A 171 0.40 12.78 4.82
CA ARG A 171 1.63 12.63 4.02
C ARG A 171 2.75 12.14 4.91
N ARG A 172 3.79 11.58 4.32
CA ARG A 172 5.04 11.26 5.02
C ARG A 172 5.84 12.52 5.33
N LYS A 173 6.27 12.63 6.58
CA LYS A 173 7.27 13.61 7.03
C LYS A 173 8.67 13.17 6.59
N MET A 174 9.64 14.08 6.67
CA MET A 174 11.05 13.77 6.34
C MET A 174 11.59 12.59 7.16
N SER A 175 11.27 12.52 8.45
CA SER A 175 11.64 11.39 9.32
C SER A 175 11.05 10.07 8.84
N GLU A 176 9.79 10.05 8.41
CA GLU A 176 9.12 8.86 7.88
C GLU A 176 9.70 8.43 6.52
N LYS A 177 10.14 9.38 5.69
CA LYS A 177 10.86 9.07 4.44
C LYS A 177 12.20 8.36 4.73
N LEU A 178 12.93 8.78 5.77
CA LEU A 178 14.17 8.13 6.21
C LEU A 178 13.90 6.71 6.74
N ILE A 179 12.84 6.53 7.54
CA ILE A 179 12.42 5.21 8.02
C ILE A 179 12.11 4.28 6.84
N GLU A 180 11.38 4.76 5.83
CA GLU A 180 11.08 3.94 4.65
C GLU A 180 12.33 3.61 3.82
N GLN A 181 13.30 4.52 3.73
CA GLN A 181 14.60 4.20 3.12
C GLN A 181 15.31 3.07 3.88
N GLY A 182 15.24 3.07 5.21
CA GLY A 182 15.69 1.95 6.04
C GLY A 182 14.93 0.65 5.73
N ARG A 183 13.59 0.70 5.65
CA ARG A 183 12.72 -0.45 5.33
C ARG A 183 12.97 -1.05 3.95
N LYS A 184 13.30 -0.23 2.95
CA LYS A 184 13.60 -0.72 1.60
C LYS A 184 14.85 -1.60 1.55
N GLY A 185 15.73 -1.48 2.55
CA GLY A 185 17.01 -2.17 2.61
C GLY A 185 17.93 -1.71 1.49
N ASN A 186 19.23 -1.80 1.71
CA ASN A 186 20.23 -1.34 0.74
C ASN A 186 20.48 -2.43 -0.32
N LYS A 187 19.44 -2.81 -1.09
CA LYS A 187 19.51 -3.89 -2.10
C LYS A 187 20.65 -3.66 -3.12
N GLY A 188 20.88 -2.40 -3.50
CA GLY A 188 21.98 -2.02 -4.39
C GLY A 188 23.38 -2.12 -3.75
N CYS A 189 23.51 -1.77 -2.47
CA CYS A 189 24.78 -1.88 -1.76
C CYS A 189 25.19 -3.33 -1.53
N TYR A 190 24.21 -4.23 -1.32
CA TYR A 190 24.45 -5.66 -1.21
C TYR A 190 24.96 -6.23 -2.55
N ALA A 191 24.30 -5.94 -3.67
CA ALA A 191 24.74 -6.40 -5.00
C ALA A 191 26.18 -5.94 -5.34
N ILE A 192 26.52 -4.68 -5.06
CA ILE A 192 27.87 -4.14 -5.27
C ILE A 192 28.89 -4.83 -4.35
N SER A 193 28.54 -5.08 -3.09
CA SER A 193 29.40 -5.82 -2.15
C SER A 193 29.68 -7.25 -2.62
N TRP A 194 28.67 -7.95 -3.16
CA TRP A 194 28.85 -9.28 -3.73
C TRP A 194 29.74 -9.28 -4.98
N ILE A 195 29.54 -8.33 -5.90
CA ILE A 195 30.39 -8.20 -7.09
C ILE A 195 31.86 -7.95 -6.68
N PHE A 196 32.08 -7.07 -5.70
CA PHE A 196 33.41 -6.77 -5.19
C PHE A 196 34.08 -8.00 -4.53
N LEU A 197 33.34 -8.74 -3.70
CA LEU A 197 33.83 -9.97 -3.07
C LEU A 197 34.18 -11.03 -4.12
N LEU A 198 33.33 -11.22 -5.13
CA LEU A 198 33.61 -12.15 -6.23
C LEU A 198 34.85 -11.73 -7.04
N ALA A 199 35.05 -10.44 -7.27
CA ALA A 199 36.23 -9.92 -7.94
C ALA A 199 37.53 -10.17 -7.14
N ILE A 200 37.50 -10.00 -5.82
CA ILE A 200 38.64 -10.31 -4.95
C ILE A 200 38.97 -11.81 -4.99
N VAL A 201 37.96 -12.67 -4.90
CA VAL A 201 38.16 -14.12 -4.97
C VAL A 201 38.74 -14.53 -6.33
N ALA A 202 38.25 -13.97 -7.43
CA ALA A 202 38.77 -14.22 -8.76
C ALA A 202 40.25 -13.77 -8.89
N LEU A 203 40.60 -12.60 -8.35
CA LEU A 203 41.98 -12.11 -8.32
C LEU A 203 42.90 -13.00 -7.48
N ALA A 204 42.44 -13.47 -6.33
CA ALA A 204 43.22 -14.38 -5.48
C ALA A 204 43.46 -15.73 -6.17
N LEU A 205 42.43 -16.32 -6.79
CA LEU A 205 42.56 -17.56 -7.56
C LEU A 205 43.48 -17.39 -8.77
N PHE A 206 43.39 -16.26 -9.48
CA PHE A 206 44.28 -15.95 -10.60
C PHE A 206 45.72 -15.76 -10.13
N GLY A 207 45.94 -15.05 -9.02
CA GLY A 207 47.25 -14.88 -8.39
C GLY A 207 47.86 -16.23 -7.97
N LEU A 208 47.09 -17.07 -7.28
CA LEU A 208 47.54 -18.40 -6.85
C LEU A 208 47.91 -19.30 -8.04
N LYS A 209 47.12 -19.29 -9.12
CA LYS A 209 47.46 -19.97 -10.39
C LYS A 209 48.73 -19.40 -11.02
N SER A 210 48.89 -18.08 -11.07
CA SER A 210 50.08 -17.45 -11.66
C SER A 210 51.37 -17.74 -10.88
N CYS A 211 51.25 -18.05 -9.58
CA CYS A 211 52.37 -18.45 -8.73
C CYS A 211 52.60 -19.98 -8.70
N GLY A 212 51.82 -20.77 -9.45
CA GLY A 212 51.98 -22.24 -9.53
C GLY A 212 51.60 -22.99 -8.25
N ILE A 213 50.86 -22.34 -7.35
CA ILE A 213 50.40 -22.93 -6.07
C ILE A 213 49.11 -23.76 -6.29
N LEU A 214 48.44 -23.54 -7.43
CA LEU A 214 47.14 -24.10 -7.81
C LEU A 214 47.06 -24.38 -9.31
#